data_AF-V9F3R6-F1
#
_entry.id   AF-V9F3R6-F1
#
_cell.length_a   1.000
_cell.length_b   1.000
_cell.length_c   1.000
_cell.angle_alpha   90.00
_cell.angle_beta   90.00
_cell.angle_gamma   90.00
#
_symmetry.space_group_name_H-M   'P 1'
#
loop_
_entity.id
_entity.type
_entity.pdbx_description
1 polymer ?
#
loop_
_entity_poly.entity_id
_entity_poly.type
_entity_poly.pdbx_seq_one_letter_code
_entity_poly.pdbx_strand_id
1 'polypeptide(L)'
;MQWGVAQVVGYVFDGAPGSFEDTASNQVSKRDEDFGEVANEFLVWCQGDSDCSKMFSDLSSTTTLNATLLEVYTRLDADRTSMCSMILTEVDTSGSSNSATDSTTPPSYVLRQLLGVMIMDSTLWPFIPVIAYRFHRCGSEDLTLLSQFVNSAFETVNDAETPELLFAIQTFSELWEAPSPDQTELLERFTDATISSGRVYTQLEAYCLFTGDTSDACSNINSSASSSSSIGTLSYSTNSSALDIPSETSVLLLSGGLDALSPPKYSTALFNAFQADNKALLVAPKATHGVVQSALLSNGAACGRSVLVSYVRGSGNLTALDMSCMAALPTPSLAISNISSLLVLGVEDAYDGVLVVTNSNSGSAGDLTESGSSEKSATSSGSNSDELIRRISALKSSRRRYKVALIVVTSVLGAVLITGAMILIYRRRRKQQLAGEEEMLRRMRGDEENELELVRSIYLLTSDSPSSGERAVTGRVA
;
A
#
# COMPACT_ATOMS: atom_id res chain seq x y z
N MET A 1 5.51 11.89 -30.27
CA MET A 1 6.79 12.52 -29.84
C MET A 1 7.63 12.80 -31.08
N GLN A 2 8.17 14.02 -31.22
CA GLN A 2 9.19 14.33 -32.24
C GLN A 2 10.56 14.00 -31.66
N TRP A 3 11.03 12.80 -31.93
CA TRP A 3 12.40 12.38 -31.65
C TRP A 3 13.32 13.07 -32.67
N GLY A 4 14.50 13.51 -32.25
CA GLY A 4 15.43 14.22 -33.13
C GLY A 4 15.54 15.74 -32.94
N VAL A 5 15.08 16.29 -31.81
CA VAL A 5 15.60 17.58 -31.35
C VAL A 5 17.07 17.33 -31.00
N ALA A 6 18.00 17.81 -31.83
CA ALA A 6 19.45 17.58 -31.68
C ALA A 6 20.06 18.05 -30.35
N GLN A 7 19.24 18.63 -29.47
CA GLN A 7 19.59 19.09 -28.13
C GLN A 7 19.26 18.08 -27.03
N VAL A 8 18.51 17.00 -27.34
CA VAL A 8 18.17 15.96 -26.36
C VAL A 8 19.28 14.92 -26.30
N VAL A 9 20.05 14.97 -25.21
CA VAL A 9 21.17 14.05 -24.94
C VAL A 9 20.71 12.64 -24.56
N GLY A 10 19.51 12.51 -24.00
CA GLY A 10 18.97 11.22 -23.63
C GLY A 10 17.55 11.29 -23.08
N TYR A 11 16.88 10.14 -23.09
CA TYR A 11 15.52 9.98 -22.57
C TYR A 11 15.50 8.96 -21.44
N VAL A 12 14.60 9.14 -20.48
CA VAL A 12 14.35 8.18 -19.40
C VAL A 12 12.86 7.86 -19.37
N PHE A 13 12.53 6.58 -19.33
CA PHE A 13 11.18 6.08 -19.12
C PHE A 13 11.14 5.29 -17.82
N ASP A 14 10.28 5.68 -16.89
CA ASP A 14 10.05 4.94 -15.65
C ASP A 14 8.60 4.44 -15.64
N GLY A 15 8.42 3.13 -15.81
CA GLY A 15 7.10 2.53 -16.05
C GLY A 15 6.56 2.81 -17.45
N ALA A 16 7.21 2.22 -18.47
CA ALA A 16 6.88 2.51 -19.87
C ALA A 16 5.51 1.92 -20.29
N PRO A 17 4.72 2.65 -21.11
CA PRO A 17 3.43 2.18 -21.63
C PRO A 17 3.55 1.25 -22.85
N GLY A 18 4.70 0.62 -23.08
CA GLY A 18 4.84 -0.36 -24.16
C GLY A 18 5.16 0.22 -25.54
N SER A 19 5.09 -0.63 -26.57
CA SER A 19 5.42 -0.30 -27.96
C SER A 19 4.16 -0.04 -28.79
N PHE A 20 4.22 0.91 -29.73
CA PHE A 20 3.12 1.23 -30.65
C PHE A 20 2.89 0.18 -31.75
N GLU A 21 3.77 -0.81 -31.90
CA GLU A 21 3.62 -1.89 -32.90
C GLU A 21 3.15 -3.21 -32.25
N ASP A 22 1.82 -3.36 -32.25
CA ASP A 22 0.99 -4.54 -32.52
C ASP A 22 1.07 -5.83 -31.66
N THR A 23 1.88 -5.92 -30.59
CA THR A 23 1.73 -7.06 -29.63
C THR A 23 2.00 -6.76 -28.16
N ALA A 24 2.60 -5.61 -27.84
CA ALA A 24 2.89 -5.21 -26.46
C ALA A 24 2.76 -3.69 -26.30
N SER A 25 1.67 -3.16 -26.87
CA SER A 25 1.15 -1.82 -26.59
C SER A 25 0.33 -1.87 -25.31
N ASN A 26 0.46 -0.87 -24.43
CA ASN A 26 -0.45 -0.68 -23.30
C ASN A 26 -1.82 -0.25 -23.83
N GLN A 27 -2.58 -1.24 -24.29
CA GLN A 27 -3.98 -1.07 -24.60
C GLN A 27 -4.73 -1.06 -23.29
N VAL A 28 -5.35 0.08 -22.94
CA VAL A 28 -5.96 0.21 -21.62
C VAL A 28 -7.09 -0.79 -21.42
N SER A 29 -7.78 -1.22 -22.48
CA SER A 29 -8.77 -2.30 -22.44
C SER A 29 -8.24 -3.65 -21.92
N LYS A 30 -6.92 -3.88 -21.93
CA LYS A 30 -6.25 -5.09 -21.44
C LYS A 30 -5.70 -4.96 -20.03
N ARG A 31 -5.75 -3.76 -19.44
CA ARG A 31 -5.13 -3.47 -18.14
C ARG A 31 -5.55 -4.42 -17.03
N ASP A 32 -6.83 -4.81 -16.97
CA ASP A 32 -7.29 -5.71 -15.90
C ASP A 32 -6.70 -7.13 -16.02
N GLU A 33 -6.47 -7.62 -17.24
CA GLU A 33 -5.76 -8.88 -17.54
C GLU A 33 -4.25 -8.74 -17.26
N ASP A 34 -3.62 -7.68 -17.76
CA ASP A 34 -2.18 -7.45 -17.57
C ASP A 34 -1.81 -7.24 -16.10
N PHE A 35 -2.68 -6.58 -15.34
CA PHE A 35 -2.56 -6.47 -13.88
C PHE A 35 -2.58 -7.85 -13.25
N GLY A 36 -3.50 -8.72 -13.70
CA GLY A 36 -3.64 -10.10 -13.26
C GLY A 36 -2.37 -10.94 -13.48
N GLU A 37 -1.68 -10.74 -14.60
CA GLU A 37 -0.39 -11.41 -14.86
C GLU A 37 0.66 -11.05 -13.81
N VAL A 38 0.80 -9.76 -13.48
CA VAL A 38 1.74 -9.30 -12.45
C VAL A 38 1.33 -9.78 -11.06
N ALA A 39 0.04 -9.76 -10.75
CA ALA A 39 -0.45 -10.29 -9.50
C ALA A 39 -0.23 -11.80 -9.38
N ASN A 40 -0.26 -12.56 -10.48
CA ASN A 40 0.09 -13.97 -10.48
C ASN A 40 1.56 -14.20 -10.10
N GLU A 41 2.48 -13.35 -10.54
CA GLU A 41 3.89 -13.38 -10.09
C GLU A 41 4.02 -13.13 -8.58
N PHE A 42 3.17 -12.27 -8.00
CA PHE A 42 3.08 -12.12 -6.55
C PHE A 42 2.58 -13.41 -5.87
N LEU A 43 1.53 -14.04 -6.40
CA LEU A 43 0.98 -15.30 -5.85
C LEU A 43 2.01 -16.44 -5.89
N VAL A 44 2.77 -16.56 -6.99
CA VAL A 44 3.88 -17.51 -7.12
C VAL A 44 4.97 -17.22 -6.10
N TRP A 45 5.31 -15.95 -5.89
CA TRP A 45 6.28 -15.56 -4.87
C TRP A 45 5.81 -15.91 -3.45
N CYS A 46 4.57 -15.59 -3.08
CA CYS A 46 3.99 -15.99 -1.79
C CYS A 46 4.07 -17.52 -1.60
N GLN A 47 3.79 -18.30 -2.64
CA GLN A 47 3.87 -19.76 -2.56
C GLN A 47 5.28 -20.27 -2.25
N GLY A 48 6.32 -19.58 -2.73
CA GLY A 48 7.73 -19.90 -2.46
C GLY A 48 8.26 -19.32 -1.14
N ASP A 49 7.55 -18.38 -0.54
CA ASP A 49 7.93 -17.71 0.71
C ASP A 49 7.40 -18.47 1.93
N SER A 50 8.26 -18.78 2.90
CA SER A 50 7.88 -19.60 4.07
C SER A 50 6.99 -18.86 5.05
N ASP A 51 7.05 -17.54 5.12
CA ASP A 51 6.18 -16.75 6.00
C ASP A 51 4.77 -16.62 5.43
N CYS A 52 4.63 -16.55 4.11
CA CYS A 52 3.35 -16.54 3.43
C CYS A 52 2.73 -17.94 3.35
N SER A 53 3.46 -18.92 2.80
CA SER A 53 2.92 -20.26 2.50
C SER A 53 2.50 -21.07 3.74
N LYS A 54 3.16 -20.89 4.88
CA LYS A 54 2.85 -21.62 6.12
C LYS A 54 1.39 -21.43 6.59
N MET A 55 0.78 -20.28 6.27
CA MET A 55 -0.58 -19.96 6.69
C MET A 55 -1.65 -20.68 5.87
N PHE A 56 -1.26 -21.25 4.72
CA PHE A 56 -2.14 -22.00 3.84
C PHE A 56 -1.83 -23.51 3.87
N SER A 57 -0.66 -23.91 4.36
CA SER A 57 -0.23 -25.32 4.39
C SER A 57 -0.94 -26.20 5.43
N ASP A 58 -1.56 -25.61 6.46
CA ASP A 58 -2.19 -26.36 7.56
C ASP A 58 -3.52 -27.03 7.14
N LEU A 59 -4.10 -26.65 5.99
CA LEU A 59 -5.34 -27.20 5.45
C LEU A 59 -5.11 -28.36 4.46
N SER A 60 -4.03 -28.30 3.68
CA SER A 60 -3.53 -29.34 2.77
C SER A 60 -2.17 -28.91 2.21
N SER A 61 -1.29 -29.86 1.85
CA SER A 61 -0.02 -29.57 1.15
C SER A 61 -0.21 -28.92 -0.24
N THR A 62 -1.44 -28.83 -0.73
CA THR A 62 -1.83 -28.22 -2.00
C THR A 62 -2.62 -26.92 -1.84
N THR A 63 -2.94 -26.49 -0.62
CA THR A 63 -3.69 -25.24 -0.40
C THR A 63 -2.73 -24.07 -0.54
N THR A 64 -3.04 -23.18 -1.48
CA THR A 64 -2.24 -22.00 -1.81
C THR A 64 -3.08 -20.74 -1.58
N LEU A 65 -2.44 -19.58 -1.46
CA LEU A 65 -3.14 -18.29 -1.40
C LEU A 65 -4.13 -18.14 -2.57
N ASN A 66 -3.72 -18.53 -3.79
CA ASN A 66 -4.58 -18.49 -4.97
C ASN A 66 -5.83 -19.37 -4.80
N ALA A 67 -5.65 -20.64 -4.41
CA ALA A 67 -6.78 -21.55 -4.20
C ALA A 67 -7.75 -21.04 -3.11
N THR A 68 -7.21 -20.47 -2.03
CA THR A 68 -8.00 -19.86 -0.95
C THR A 68 -8.80 -18.66 -1.45
N LEU A 69 -8.21 -17.77 -2.27
CA LEU A 69 -8.91 -16.64 -2.86
C LEU A 69 -10.08 -17.09 -3.75
N LEU A 70 -9.87 -18.10 -4.60
CA LEU A 70 -10.93 -18.63 -5.47
C LEU A 70 -12.10 -19.23 -4.65
N GLU A 71 -11.80 -19.92 -3.55
CA GLU A 71 -12.83 -20.42 -2.62
C GLU A 71 -13.59 -19.27 -1.96
N VAL A 72 -12.88 -18.25 -1.48
CA VAL A 72 -13.46 -17.05 -0.87
C VAL A 72 -14.39 -16.35 -1.85
N TYR A 73 -13.96 -16.10 -3.08
CA TYR A 73 -14.79 -15.47 -4.12
C TYR A 73 -16.08 -16.24 -4.37
N THR A 74 -15.97 -17.55 -4.55
CA THR A 74 -17.13 -18.43 -4.78
C THR A 74 -18.13 -18.34 -3.63
N ARG A 75 -17.64 -18.36 -2.39
CA ARG A 75 -18.50 -18.34 -1.20
C ARG A 75 -19.17 -16.97 -0.98
N LEU A 76 -18.41 -15.89 -1.18
CA LEU A 76 -18.94 -14.53 -1.05
C LEU A 76 -20.08 -14.28 -2.05
N ASP A 77 -19.92 -14.71 -3.30
CA ASP A 77 -20.92 -14.53 -4.33
C ASP A 77 -22.14 -15.44 -4.16
N ALA A 78 -21.95 -16.64 -3.59
CA ALA A 78 -23.01 -17.59 -3.29
C ALA A 78 -23.93 -17.15 -2.13
N ASP A 79 -23.39 -16.43 -1.14
CA ASP A 79 -24.16 -15.85 -0.03
C ASP A 79 -23.84 -14.36 0.17
N ARG A 80 -24.54 -13.51 -0.59
CA ARG A 80 -24.42 -12.05 -0.49
C ARG A 80 -24.99 -11.47 0.81
N THR A 81 -25.69 -12.27 1.61
CA THR A 81 -26.28 -11.83 2.89
C THR A 81 -25.41 -12.17 4.10
N SER A 82 -24.31 -12.90 3.89
CA SER A 82 -23.34 -13.16 4.94
C SER A 82 -22.70 -11.86 5.45
N MET A 83 -22.28 -11.82 6.71
CA MET A 83 -21.66 -10.62 7.29
C MET A 83 -20.37 -10.22 6.55
N CYS A 84 -19.57 -11.17 6.06
CA CYS A 84 -18.37 -10.85 5.27
C CYS A 84 -18.69 -10.35 3.86
N SER A 85 -19.77 -10.85 3.23
CA SER A 85 -20.22 -10.31 1.95
C SER A 85 -20.74 -8.89 2.10
N MET A 86 -21.50 -8.61 3.18
CA MET A 86 -22.01 -7.28 3.46
C MET A 86 -20.91 -6.24 3.68
N ILE A 87 -19.78 -6.64 4.31
CA ILE A 87 -18.60 -5.76 4.45
C ILE A 87 -18.15 -5.18 3.10
N LEU A 88 -18.26 -5.97 2.03
CA LEU A 88 -17.82 -5.58 0.69
C LEU A 88 -18.92 -4.87 -0.13
N THR A 89 -20.19 -5.16 0.13
CA THR A 89 -21.31 -4.52 -0.58
C THR A 89 -21.77 -3.20 0.03
N GLU A 90 -21.46 -2.95 1.31
CA GLU A 90 -21.82 -1.73 2.04
C GLU A 90 -20.70 -0.69 2.10
N VAL A 91 -19.56 -0.95 1.44
CA VAL A 91 -18.45 0.00 1.38
C VAL A 91 -18.91 1.28 0.70
N ASP A 92 -18.64 2.42 1.32
CA ASP A 92 -18.86 3.72 0.67
C ASP A 92 -17.74 3.97 -0.34
N THR A 93 -17.95 3.54 -1.58
CA THR A 93 -17.06 3.86 -2.71
C THR A 93 -17.57 5.06 -3.52
N SER A 94 -18.48 5.89 -2.97
CA SER A 94 -19.12 6.98 -3.70
C SER A 94 -18.17 8.07 -4.21
N GLY A 95 -16.92 8.06 -3.76
CA GLY A 95 -15.82 8.90 -4.25
C GLY A 95 -14.85 8.22 -5.22
N SER A 96 -15.06 6.95 -5.59
CA SER A 96 -14.21 6.23 -6.55
C SER A 96 -14.86 6.27 -7.93
N SER A 97 -14.15 6.75 -8.95
CA SER A 97 -14.59 6.66 -10.35
C SER A 97 -14.79 5.22 -10.87
N ASN A 98 -14.52 4.22 -10.03
CA ASN A 98 -14.77 2.80 -10.29
C ASN A 98 -16.06 2.26 -9.63
N SER A 99 -16.95 3.13 -9.13
CA SER A 99 -18.09 2.68 -8.32
C SER A 99 -19.17 1.96 -9.14
N ALA A 100 -19.02 0.65 -9.25
CA ALA A 100 -20.12 -0.28 -9.42
C ALA A 100 -20.76 -0.57 -8.05
N THR A 101 -21.22 0.44 -7.30
CA THR A 101 -22.10 0.21 -6.14
C THR A 101 -23.54 0.42 -6.56
N ASP A 102 -24.00 -0.44 -7.45
CA ASP A 102 -25.38 -0.86 -7.37
C ASP A 102 -25.41 -2.14 -6.51
N SER A 103 -26.51 -2.40 -5.83
CA SER A 103 -26.72 -3.60 -4.97
C SER A 103 -26.56 -4.95 -5.71
N THR A 104 -26.19 -4.90 -6.99
CA THR A 104 -26.07 -5.99 -7.94
C THR A 104 -24.63 -6.50 -8.11
N THR A 105 -23.61 -5.69 -7.77
CA THR A 105 -22.19 -6.08 -7.92
C THR A 105 -21.82 -7.23 -6.99
N PRO A 106 -21.21 -8.32 -7.51
CA PRO A 106 -20.76 -9.43 -6.69
C PRO A 106 -19.69 -8.99 -5.66
N PRO A 107 -19.78 -9.41 -4.38
CA PRO A 107 -18.76 -9.06 -3.38
C PRO A 107 -17.35 -9.50 -3.78
N SER A 108 -17.20 -10.60 -4.54
CA SER A 108 -15.89 -11.03 -5.04
C SER A 108 -15.19 -9.96 -5.91
N TYR A 109 -15.95 -9.12 -6.61
CA TYR A 109 -15.38 -8.08 -7.47
C TYR A 109 -14.72 -7.00 -6.61
N VAL A 110 -15.41 -6.57 -5.56
CA VAL A 110 -14.87 -5.58 -4.60
C VAL A 110 -13.65 -6.13 -3.89
N LEU A 111 -13.64 -7.43 -3.52
CA LEU A 111 -12.46 -8.04 -2.92
C LEU A 111 -11.27 -8.10 -3.91
N ARG A 112 -11.50 -8.42 -5.19
CA ARG A 112 -10.44 -8.37 -6.22
C ARG A 112 -9.84 -6.97 -6.32
N GLN A 113 -10.69 -5.94 -6.36
CA GLN A 113 -10.27 -4.54 -6.42
C GLN A 113 -9.48 -4.11 -5.17
N LEU A 114 -9.93 -4.50 -3.98
CA LEU A 114 -9.21 -4.27 -2.73
C LEU A 114 -7.80 -4.86 -2.78
N LEU A 115 -7.68 -6.11 -3.22
CA LEU A 115 -6.39 -6.78 -3.38
C LEU A 115 -5.55 -6.09 -4.46
N GLY A 116 -6.18 -5.53 -5.50
CA GLY A 116 -5.54 -4.69 -6.51
C GLY A 116 -4.93 -3.42 -5.90
N VAL A 117 -5.67 -2.72 -5.03
CA VAL A 117 -5.14 -1.58 -4.25
C VAL A 117 -3.92 -2.00 -3.42
N MET A 118 -3.99 -3.17 -2.77
CA MET A 118 -2.88 -3.69 -1.98
C MET A 118 -1.66 -4.06 -2.82
N ILE A 119 -1.83 -4.55 -4.06
CA ILE A 119 -0.70 -4.87 -4.95
C ILE A 119 0.07 -3.61 -5.38
N MET A 120 -0.61 -2.47 -5.50
CA MET A 120 0.04 -1.21 -5.90
C MET A 120 0.92 -0.60 -4.80
N ASP A 121 0.65 -0.90 -3.52
CA ASP A 121 1.47 -0.45 -2.38
C ASP A 121 2.27 -1.61 -1.79
N SER A 122 3.59 -1.59 -1.98
CA SER A 122 4.48 -2.64 -1.49
C SER A 122 4.45 -2.84 0.04
N THR A 123 4.00 -1.85 0.80
CA THR A 123 3.82 -1.96 2.26
C THR A 123 2.64 -2.84 2.65
N LEU A 124 1.69 -3.06 1.73
CA LEU A 124 0.49 -3.88 1.93
C LEU A 124 0.67 -5.33 1.46
N TRP A 125 1.73 -5.65 0.71
CA TRP A 125 2.01 -7.00 0.24
C TRP A 125 2.00 -8.09 1.32
N PRO A 126 2.60 -7.89 2.51
CA PRO A 126 2.53 -8.89 3.59
C PRO A 126 1.11 -9.14 4.08
N PHE A 127 0.20 -8.17 3.91
CA PHE A 127 -1.18 -8.24 4.40
C PHE A 127 -2.15 -8.87 3.40
N ILE A 128 -1.78 -9.01 2.12
CA ILE A 128 -2.59 -9.72 1.11
C ILE A 128 -2.98 -11.13 1.57
N PRO A 129 -2.04 -11.99 2.03
CA PRO A 129 -2.40 -13.30 2.57
C PRO A 129 -3.25 -13.23 3.84
N VAL A 130 -3.09 -12.20 4.68
CA VAL A 130 -3.91 -12.01 5.89
C VAL A 130 -5.36 -11.74 5.52
N ILE A 131 -5.59 -10.84 4.58
CA ILE A 131 -6.94 -10.49 4.13
C ILE A 131 -7.62 -11.71 3.52
N ALA A 132 -6.92 -12.46 2.66
CA ALA A 132 -7.43 -13.71 2.13
C ALA A 132 -7.78 -14.73 3.24
N TYR A 133 -6.88 -14.92 4.21
CA TYR A 133 -7.09 -15.82 5.35
C TYR A 133 -8.30 -15.41 6.20
N ARG A 134 -8.43 -14.12 6.53
CA ARG A 134 -9.52 -13.62 7.37
C ARG A 134 -10.87 -13.64 6.67
N PHE A 135 -10.92 -13.35 5.36
CA PHE A 135 -12.14 -13.58 4.58
C PHE A 135 -12.45 -15.07 4.44
N HIS A 136 -11.45 -15.95 4.39
CA HIS A 136 -11.63 -17.40 4.39
C HIS A 136 -12.18 -17.95 5.72
N ARG A 137 -11.69 -17.44 6.86
CA ARG A 137 -12.23 -17.76 8.17
C ARG A 137 -13.63 -17.16 8.38
N CYS A 138 -13.80 -15.89 8.04
CA CYS A 138 -15.03 -15.11 8.22
C CYS A 138 -15.63 -15.26 9.64
N GLY A 139 -14.78 -15.21 10.67
CA GLY A 139 -15.20 -15.31 12.06
C GLY A 139 -15.76 -13.99 12.60
N SER A 140 -16.43 -14.03 13.74
CA SER A 140 -16.93 -12.81 14.42
C SER A 140 -15.81 -11.81 14.77
N GLU A 141 -14.62 -12.33 15.01
CA GLU A 141 -13.38 -11.61 15.30
C GLU A 141 -12.80 -10.89 14.07
N ASP A 142 -13.18 -11.29 12.86
CA ASP A 142 -12.69 -10.69 11.62
C ASP A 142 -13.54 -9.49 11.19
N LEU A 143 -14.84 -9.49 11.50
CA LEU A 143 -15.81 -8.59 10.88
C LEU A 143 -15.48 -7.10 11.06
N THR A 144 -15.19 -6.68 12.29
CA THR A 144 -14.86 -5.27 12.55
C THR A 144 -13.52 -4.88 11.93
N LEU A 145 -12.53 -5.76 11.96
CA LEU A 145 -11.20 -5.52 11.39
C LEU A 145 -11.29 -5.40 9.86
N LEU A 146 -11.95 -6.36 9.21
CA LEU A 146 -12.14 -6.36 7.77
C LEU A 146 -12.93 -5.13 7.32
N SER A 147 -14.00 -4.77 8.03
CA SER A 147 -14.77 -3.56 7.74
C SER A 147 -13.91 -2.29 7.85
N GLN A 148 -13.10 -2.14 8.90
CA GLN A 148 -12.21 -0.99 9.05
C GLN A 148 -11.15 -0.94 7.95
N PHE A 149 -10.52 -2.08 7.65
CA PHE A 149 -9.48 -2.16 6.64
C PHE A 149 -10.01 -1.85 5.24
N VAL A 150 -11.15 -2.43 4.86
CA VAL A 150 -11.76 -2.22 3.54
C VAL A 150 -12.12 -0.75 3.34
N ASN A 151 -12.79 -0.12 4.31
CA ASN A 151 -13.15 1.30 4.21
C ASN A 151 -11.89 2.20 4.12
N SER A 152 -10.90 1.97 4.98
CA SER A 152 -9.66 2.78 4.98
C SER A 152 -8.86 2.64 3.68
N ALA A 153 -8.82 1.44 3.10
CA ALA A 153 -8.11 1.19 1.85
C ALA A 153 -8.73 1.96 0.68
N PHE A 154 -10.07 1.99 0.58
CA PHE A 154 -10.76 2.71 -0.49
C PHE A 154 -10.84 4.22 -0.25
N GLU A 155 -10.90 4.70 0.99
CA GLU A 155 -10.79 6.15 1.31
C GLU A 155 -9.46 6.74 0.79
N THR A 156 -8.35 6.02 1.01
CA THR A 156 -7.01 6.49 0.61
C THR A 156 -6.84 6.65 -0.90
N VAL A 157 -7.55 5.84 -1.70
CA VAL A 157 -7.50 5.91 -3.17
C VAL A 157 -8.22 7.13 -3.71
N ASN A 158 -9.31 7.55 -3.06
CA ASN A 158 -10.15 8.66 -3.53
C ASN A 158 -9.47 10.04 -3.42
N ASP A 159 -8.44 10.18 -2.59
CA ASP A 159 -7.71 11.45 -2.41
C ASP A 159 -6.71 11.76 -3.56
N ALA A 160 -6.44 10.80 -4.46
CA ALA A 160 -5.37 10.88 -5.46
C ALA A 160 -5.83 11.28 -6.89
N GLU A 161 -7.08 11.76 -7.07
CA GLU A 161 -7.71 11.79 -8.40
C GLU A 161 -7.05 12.70 -9.44
N THR A 162 -6.57 12.07 -10.52
CA THR A 162 -6.51 12.72 -11.84
C THR A 162 -7.95 12.99 -12.29
N PRO A 163 -8.30 14.18 -12.82
CA PRO A 163 -9.66 14.45 -13.27
C PRO A 163 -10.14 13.38 -14.26
N GLU A 164 -11.24 12.71 -13.96
CA GLU A 164 -11.77 11.57 -14.73
C GLU A 164 -11.92 11.90 -16.23
N LEU A 165 -12.27 13.15 -16.55
CA LEU A 165 -12.36 13.62 -17.93
C LEU A 165 -11.00 13.63 -18.66
N LEU A 166 -9.92 14.03 -17.99
CA LEU A 166 -8.57 14.02 -18.59
C LEU A 166 -8.13 12.59 -18.87
N PHE A 167 -8.37 11.69 -17.92
CA PHE A 167 -8.11 10.27 -18.09
C PHE A 167 -8.89 9.69 -19.28
N ALA A 168 -10.18 9.99 -19.38
CA ALA A 168 -11.03 9.54 -20.49
C ALA A 168 -10.55 10.07 -21.84
N ILE A 169 -10.22 11.38 -21.95
CA ILE A 169 -9.72 11.99 -23.19
C ILE A 169 -8.47 11.26 -23.69
N GLN A 170 -7.49 11.04 -22.81
CA GLN A 170 -6.22 10.39 -23.18
C GLN A 170 -6.44 8.91 -23.50
N THR A 171 -7.12 8.20 -22.61
CA THR A 171 -7.28 6.75 -22.72
C THR A 171 -8.11 6.37 -23.94
N PHE A 172 -9.27 7.00 -24.13
CA PHE A 172 -10.19 6.64 -25.21
C PHE A 172 -9.73 7.14 -26.58
N SER A 173 -8.91 8.20 -26.63
CA SER A 173 -8.36 8.69 -27.90
C SER A 173 -7.09 7.93 -28.32
N GLU A 174 -6.25 7.51 -27.37
CA GLU A 174 -4.88 7.08 -27.68
C GLU A 174 -4.60 5.60 -27.41
N LEU A 175 -5.25 5.02 -26.38
CA LEU A 175 -4.83 3.73 -25.80
C LEU A 175 -5.93 2.67 -25.78
N TRP A 176 -7.16 2.99 -26.19
CA TRP A 176 -8.22 1.99 -26.29
C TRP A 176 -7.99 1.06 -27.48
N GLU A 177 -8.29 -0.23 -27.30
CA GLU A 177 -8.13 -1.23 -28.35
C GLU A 177 -9.13 -0.99 -29.48
N ALA A 178 -8.65 -1.07 -30.72
CA ALA A 178 -9.46 -0.91 -31.93
C ALA A 178 -9.32 -2.16 -32.81
N PRO A 179 -10.42 -2.89 -33.10
CA PRO A 179 -11.80 -2.64 -32.67
C PRO A 179 -11.99 -2.82 -31.15
N SER A 180 -12.98 -2.14 -30.56
CA SER A 180 -13.26 -2.24 -29.13
C SER A 180 -13.68 -3.66 -28.74
N PRO A 181 -13.17 -4.21 -27.62
CA PRO A 181 -13.77 -5.39 -27.01
C PRO A 181 -15.18 -5.09 -26.52
N ASP A 182 -16.00 -6.13 -26.40
CA ASP A 182 -17.34 -6.02 -25.83
C ASP A 182 -17.33 -6.14 -24.29
N GLN A 183 -18.50 -5.92 -23.68
CA GLN A 183 -18.65 -5.94 -22.22
C GLN A 183 -18.35 -7.32 -21.62
N THR A 184 -18.57 -8.39 -22.38
CA THR A 184 -18.32 -9.76 -21.92
C THR A 184 -16.83 -10.00 -21.83
N GLU A 185 -16.08 -9.65 -22.88
CA GLU A 185 -14.62 -9.79 -22.91
C GLU A 185 -13.94 -8.94 -21.84
N LEU A 186 -14.38 -7.68 -21.67
CA LEU A 186 -13.86 -6.81 -20.62
C LEU A 186 -14.11 -7.37 -19.21
N LEU A 187 -15.29 -7.98 -19.00
CA LEU A 187 -15.62 -8.62 -17.74
C LEU A 187 -14.78 -9.88 -17.51
N GLU A 188 -14.61 -10.73 -18.52
CA GLU A 188 -13.78 -11.94 -18.47
C GLU A 188 -12.33 -11.60 -18.11
N ARG A 189 -11.73 -10.60 -18.77
CA ARG A 189 -10.37 -10.10 -18.45
C ARG A 189 -10.21 -9.73 -16.98
N PHE A 190 -11.24 -9.13 -16.37
CA PHE A 190 -11.24 -8.80 -14.94
C PHE A 190 -11.49 -10.02 -14.04
N THR A 191 -12.46 -10.87 -14.36
CA THR A 191 -12.86 -11.97 -13.47
C THR A 191 -11.90 -13.17 -13.51
N ASP A 192 -11.22 -13.37 -14.64
CA ASP A 192 -10.20 -14.42 -14.82
C ASP A 192 -8.90 -14.07 -14.08
N ALA A 193 -8.61 -12.78 -13.91
CA ALA A 193 -7.50 -12.31 -13.08
C ALA A 193 -7.79 -12.56 -11.60
N THR A 194 -6.92 -13.32 -10.90
CA THR A 194 -7.11 -13.63 -9.47
C THR A 194 -7.14 -12.37 -8.59
N ILE A 195 -6.34 -11.37 -8.95
CA ILE A 195 -6.33 -10.03 -8.35
C ILE A 195 -6.25 -9.04 -9.50
N SER A 196 -7.06 -7.98 -9.46
CA SER A 196 -7.07 -6.95 -10.50
C SER A 196 -7.62 -5.63 -9.96
N SER A 197 -7.22 -4.51 -10.55
CA SER A 197 -7.72 -3.19 -10.16
C SER A 197 -9.20 -2.98 -10.48
N GLY A 198 -9.74 -3.72 -11.45
CA GLY A 198 -11.13 -3.62 -11.89
C GLY A 198 -11.51 -2.21 -12.38
N ARG A 199 -10.56 -1.49 -12.98
CA ARG A 199 -10.74 -0.11 -13.41
C ARG A 199 -11.33 0.00 -14.81
N VAL A 200 -11.23 -1.06 -15.61
CA VAL A 200 -11.49 -0.99 -17.04
C VAL A 200 -12.77 -1.74 -17.43
N TYR A 201 -13.13 -2.81 -16.73
CA TYR A 201 -14.31 -3.59 -17.07
C TYR A 201 -15.63 -2.79 -17.08
N THR A 202 -15.72 -1.65 -16.38
CA THR A 202 -16.90 -0.77 -16.33
C THR A 202 -16.87 0.36 -17.37
N GLN A 203 -15.81 0.49 -18.17
CA GLN A 203 -15.55 1.70 -18.96
C GLN A 203 -16.12 1.68 -20.38
N LEU A 204 -16.72 0.57 -20.84
CA LEU A 204 -17.21 0.47 -22.21
C LEU A 204 -18.28 1.52 -22.54
N GLU A 205 -19.23 1.73 -21.64
CA GLU A 205 -20.27 2.74 -21.83
C GLU A 205 -19.68 4.15 -21.95
N ALA A 206 -18.76 4.51 -21.05
CA ALA A 206 -18.07 5.78 -21.09
C ALA A 206 -17.28 5.96 -22.40
N TYR A 207 -16.56 4.93 -22.84
CA TYR A 207 -15.85 4.91 -24.12
C TYR A 207 -16.80 5.14 -25.30
N CYS A 208 -17.90 4.38 -25.40
CA CYS A 208 -18.85 4.47 -26.52
C CYS A 208 -19.49 5.86 -26.60
N LEU A 209 -19.95 6.41 -25.47
CA LEU A 209 -20.56 7.73 -25.41
C LEU A 209 -19.55 8.85 -25.73
N PHE A 210 -18.32 8.73 -25.26
CA PHE A 210 -17.28 9.72 -25.45
C PHE A 210 -16.84 9.80 -26.92
N THR A 211 -16.51 8.65 -27.50
CA THR A 211 -15.94 8.53 -28.85
C THR A 211 -17.01 8.59 -29.95
N GLY A 212 -18.23 8.13 -29.66
CA GLY A 212 -19.26 7.89 -30.65
C GLY A 212 -18.98 6.67 -31.54
N ASP A 213 -18.15 5.74 -31.09
CA ASP A 213 -17.82 4.49 -31.79
C ASP A 213 -19.10 3.70 -32.14
N THR A 214 -19.22 3.25 -33.39
CA THR A 214 -20.40 2.54 -33.91
C THR A 214 -20.18 1.05 -34.13
N SER A 215 -19.11 0.48 -33.57
CA SER A 215 -18.84 -0.97 -33.57
C SER A 215 -19.95 -1.75 -32.86
N ASP A 216 -19.97 -3.07 -33.09
CA ASP A 216 -20.96 -3.96 -32.48
C ASP A 216 -20.97 -3.86 -30.94
N ALA A 217 -19.79 -3.69 -30.33
CA ALA A 217 -19.61 -3.47 -28.89
C ALA A 217 -20.37 -2.23 -28.38
N CYS A 218 -20.47 -1.16 -29.18
CA CYS A 218 -21.13 0.10 -28.82
C CYS A 218 -22.56 0.27 -29.36
N SER A 219 -23.01 -0.64 -30.24
CA SER A 219 -24.28 -0.53 -30.97
C SER A 219 -25.51 -0.38 -30.06
N ASN A 220 -25.60 -1.19 -28.99
CA ASN A 220 -26.71 -1.16 -28.04
C ASN A 220 -26.67 0.08 -27.15
N ILE A 221 -25.49 0.50 -26.72
CA ILE A 221 -25.28 1.65 -25.82
C ILE A 221 -25.72 2.94 -26.51
N ASN A 222 -25.27 3.16 -27.74
CA ASN A 222 -25.60 4.36 -28.50
C ASN A 222 -27.09 4.45 -28.87
N SER A 223 -27.79 3.31 -28.99
CA SER A 223 -29.23 3.31 -29.27
C SER A 223 -30.09 3.83 -28.11
N SER A 224 -29.56 3.78 -26.89
CA SER A 224 -30.22 4.24 -25.66
C SER A 224 -29.92 5.70 -25.31
N ALA A 225 -28.79 6.23 -25.81
CA ALA A 225 -28.36 7.61 -25.60
C ALA A 225 -29.15 8.58 -26.50
N SER A 226 -30.02 9.38 -25.89
CA SER A 226 -30.86 10.35 -26.60
C SER A 226 -30.03 11.51 -27.15
N SER A 227 -29.65 11.49 -28.44
CA SER A 227 -29.11 12.66 -29.19
C SER A 227 -27.94 13.43 -28.56
N SER A 228 -27.17 12.82 -27.64
CA SER A 228 -25.94 13.43 -27.13
C SER A 228 -24.89 13.43 -28.24
N SER A 229 -24.41 14.61 -28.62
CA SER A 229 -23.28 14.73 -29.55
C SER A 229 -22.04 14.13 -28.87
N SER A 230 -21.35 13.19 -29.55
CA SER A 230 -20.09 12.67 -29.05
C SER A 230 -19.09 13.82 -28.85
N ILE A 231 -18.22 13.69 -27.85
CA ILE A 231 -17.16 14.69 -27.57
C ILE A 231 -16.09 14.63 -28.67
N GLY A 232 -15.94 13.45 -29.30
CA GLY A 232 -14.96 13.17 -30.34
C GLY A 232 -13.59 12.82 -29.75
N THR A 233 -12.80 12.06 -30.49
CA THR A 233 -11.43 11.69 -30.09
C THR A 233 -10.43 12.76 -30.50
N LEU A 234 -9.34 12.86 -29.74
CA LEU A 234 -8.16 13.59 -30.20
C LEU A 234 -7.55 12.85 -31.38
N SER A 235 -7.34 13.56 -32.49
CA SER A 235 -6.62 13.04 -33.65
C SER A 235 -5.33 13.82 -33.82
N TYR A 236 -4.22 13.11 -33.86
CA TYR A 236 -2.90 13.65 -34.16
C TYR A 236 -2.23 12.76 -35.21
N SER A 237 -1.39 13.37 -36.04
CA SER A 237 -0.59 12.61 -37.00
C SER A 237 0.37 11.70 -36.24
N THR A 238 0.17 10.39 -36.32
CA THR A 238 1.13 9.42 -35.80
C THR A 238 2.39 9.50 -36.64
N ASN A 239 3.53 9.67 -35.98
CA ASN A 239 4.82 9.72 -36.66
C ASN A 239 5.56 8.42 -36.36
N SER A 240 5.61 7.51 -37.33
CA SER A 240 6.29 6.21 -37.24
C SER A 240 7.81 6.33 -37.07
N SER A 241 8.39 7.51 -37.32
CA SER A 241 9.81 7.79 -37.03
C SER A 241 10.14 7.92 -35.54
N ALA A 242 9.16 7.69 -34.65
CA ALA A 242 9.34 7.82 -33.21
C ALA A 242 10.23 6.73 -32.57
N LEU A 243 10.56 5.68 -33.30
CA LEU A 243 11.45 4.61 -32.83
C LEU A 243 12.90 4.80 -33.30
N ASP A 244 13.17 5.75 -34.19
CA ASP A 244 14.50 6.07 -34.71
C ASP A 244 15.18 7.09 -33.79
N ILE A 245 16.04 6.60 -32.89
CA ILE A 245 16.74 7.43 -31.92
C ILE A 245 18.12 7.78 -32.49
N PRO A 246 18.50 9.07 -32.54
CA PRO A 246 19.84 9.47 -32.99
C PRO A 246 20.95 8.72 -32.23
N SER A 247 22.03 8.34 -32.91
CA SER A 247 23.13 7.56 -32.31
C SER A 247 23.79 8.23 -31.10
N GLU A 248 23.77 9.57 -31.05
CA GLU A 248 24.31 10.37 -29.95
C GLU A 248 23.35 10.50 -28.75
N THR A 249 22.11 10.03 -28.90
CA THR A 249 21.07 10.10 -27.88
C THR A 249 20.89 8.75 -27.21
N SER A 250 20.93 8.74 -25.88
CA SER A 250 20.73 7.52 -25.09
C SER A 250 19.27 7.32 -24.69
N VAL A 251 18.89 6.06 -24.42
CA VAL A 251 17.59 5.74 -23.80
C VAL A 251 17.80 4.86 -22.58
N LEU A 252 17.26 5.29 -21.43
CA LEU A 252 17.21 4.50 -20.21
C LEU A 252 15.75 4.14 -19.90
N LEU A 253 15.46 2.86 -19.77
CA LEU A 253 14.17 2.37 -19.28
C LEU A 253 14.34 1.79 -17.88
N LEU A 254 13.43 2.16 -16.98
CA LEU A 254 13.32 1.68 -15.61
C LEU A 254 11.96 0.99 -15.46
N SER A 255 11.93 -0.21 -14.89
CA SER A 255 10.71 -1.00 -14.73
C SER A 255 10.68 -1.73 -13.39
N GLY A 256 9.55 -1.66 -12.68
CA GLY A 256 9.32 -2.44 -11.48
C GLY A 256 8.93 -3.87 -11.87
N GLY A 257 9.55 -4.88 -11.27
CA GLY A 257 9.26 -6.29 -11.56
C GLY A 257 7.89 -6.75 -11.07
N LEU A 258 7.27 -6.01 -10.14
CA LEU A 258 5.90 -6.17 -9.69
C LEU A 258 5.08 -4.89 -9.95
N ASP A 259 5.39 -4.19 -11.03
CA ASP A 259 4.61 -3.03 -11.49
C ASP A 259 3.32 -3.48 -12.18
N ALA A 260 2.20 -3.42 -11.47
CA ALA A 260 0.90 -3.81 -12.02
C ALA A 260 0.23 -2.70 -12.86
N LEU A 261 0.77 -1.47 -12.87
CA LEU A 261 0.23 -0.34 -13.65
C LEU A 261 0.87 -0.23 -15.03
N SER A 262 2.17 -0.54 -15.12
CA SER A 262 2.91 -0.74 -16.36
C SER A 262 3.77 -2.00 -16.27
N PRO A 263 3.16 -3.18 -16.51
CA PRO A 263 3.83 -4.47 -16.44
C PRO A 263 5.18 -4.52 -17.17
N PRO A 264 6.19 -5.23 -16.63
CA PRO A 264 7.54 -5.31 -17.21
C PRO A 264 7.62 -5.67 -18.69
N LYS A 265 6.63 -6.42 -19.20
CA LYS A 265 6.50 -6.77 -20.61
C LYS A 265 6.46 -5.53 -21.51
N TYR A 266 5.87 -4.43 -21.04
CA TYR A 266 5.78 -3.18 -21.77
C TYR A 266 7.12 -2.45 -21.88
N SER A 267 7.87 -2.31 -20.78
CA SER A 267 9.23 -1.78 -20.84
C SER A 267 10.15 -2.64 -21.72
N THR A 268 10.00 -3.96 -21.66
CA THR A 268 10.76 -4.90 -22.51
C THR A 268 10.42 -4.71 -23.99
N ALA A 269 9.14 -4.60 -24.33
CA ALA A 269 8.70 -4.39 -25.70
C ALA A 269 9.15 -3.04 -26.26
N LEU A 270 9.02 -1.96 -25.48
CA LEU A 270 9.48 -0.64 -25.90
C LEU A 270 11.01 -0.61 -26.08
N PHE A 271 11.75 -1.23 -25.15
CA PHE A 271 13.20 -1.39 -25.28
C PHE A 271 13.57 -2.10 -26.58
N ASN A 272 12.88 -3.19 -26.92
CA ASN A 272 13.14 -3.94 -28.16
C ASN A 272 12.75 -3.15 -29.42
N ALA A 273 11.70 -2.34 -29.35
CA ALA A 273 11.21 -1.53 -30.48
C ALA A 273 12.14 -0.36 -30.85
N PHE A 274 12.86 0.24 -29.89
CA PHE A 274 13.78 1.33 -30.19
C PHE A 274 14.92 0.89 -31.13
N GLN A 275 15.09 1.61 -32.24
CA GLN A 275 16.22 1.46 -33.16
C GLN A 275 17.39 2.29 -32.65
N ALA A 276 17.96 1.87 -31.51
CA ALA A 276 19.07 2.54 -30.85
C ALA A 276 20.06 1.50 -30.31
N ASP A 277 21.35 1.74 -30.53
CA ASP A 277 22.41 0.95 -29.89
C ASP A 277 22.70 1.44 -28.46
N ASN A 278 22.49 2.73 -28.20
CA ASN A 278 22.74 3.38 -26.92
C ASN A 278 21.50 3.33 -26.01
N LYS A 279 21.08 2.12 -25.63
CA LYS A 279 19.92 1.93 -24.74
C LYS A 279 20.19 0.94 -23.62
N ALA A 280 19.56 1.17 -22.47
CA ALA A 280 19.58 0.26 -21.32
C ALA A 280 18.17 0.07 -20.74
N LEU A 281 17.88 -1.14 -20.27
CA LEU A 281 16.66 -1.47 -19.52
C LEU A 281 17.07 -2.03 -18.16
N LEU A 282 16.57 -1.42 -17.09
CA LEU A 282 16.80 -1.83 -15.71
C LEU A 282 15.49 -2.26 -15.09
N VAL A 283 15.45 -3.50 -14.59
CA VAL A 283 14.29 -4.06 -13.91
C VAL A 283 14.61 -4.21 -12.43
N ALA A 284 13.86 -3.52 -11.58
CA ALA A 284 13.94 -3.66 -10.12
C ALA A 284 13.02 -4.83 -9.69
N PRO A 285 13.54 -6.01 -9.31
CA PRO A 285 12.76 -7.27 -9.33
C PRO A 285 11.47 -7.29 -8.49
N LYS A 286 11.44 -6.55 -7.38
CA LYS A 286 10.32 -6.52 -6.42
C LYS A 286 9.92 -5.08 -6.10
N ALA A 287 9.97 -4.20 -7.09
CA ALA A 287 9.48 -2.84 -7.00
C ALA A 287 8.13 -2.67 -7.73
N THR A 288 7.32 -1.73 -7.25
CA THR A 288 6.06 -1.29 -7.86
C THR A 288 6.32 -0.27 -8.98
N HIS A 289 5.25 0.34 -9.50
CA HIS A 289 5.32 1.45 -10.46
C HIS A 289 6.21 2.60 -9.97
N GLY A 290 6.89 3.28 -10.90
CA GLY A 290 7.76 4.41 -10.57
C GLY A 290 9.03 4.02 -9.81
N VAL A 291 9.92 3.25 -10.45
CA VAL A 291 11.19 2.72 -9.90
C VAL A 291 12.07 3.81 -9.31
N VAL A 292 12.03 5.03 -9.86
CA VAL A 292 12.78 6.16 -9.32
C VAL A 292 12.43 6.40 -7.84
N GLN A 293 11.20 6.08 -7.43
CA GLN A 293 10.73 6.18 -6.05
C GLN A 293 10.64 4.81 -5.36
N SER A 294 10.15 3.78 -6.06
CA SER A 294 9.79 2.49 -5.44
C SER A 294 10.95 1.51 -5.27
N ALA A 295 12.07 1.68 -5.98
CA ALA A 295 13.25 0.81 -5.82
C ALA A 295 14.11 1.24 -4.62
N LEU A 296 13.66 0.88 -3.43
CA LEU A 296 14.25 1.29 -2.17
C LEU A 296 15.21 0.26 -1.59
N LEU A 297 16.35 0.74 -1.08
CA LEU A 297 17.26 -0.05 -0.26
C LEU A 297 16.70 -0.24 1.15
N SER A 298 17.26 -1.18 1.93
CA SER A 298 16.81 -1.47 3.31
C SER A 298 16.88 -0.27 4.27
N ASN A 299 17.65 0.76 3.94
CA ASN A 299 17.73 2.01 4.71
C ASN A 299 16.72 3.08 4.23
N GLY A 300 15.84 2.75 3.28
CA GLY A 300 14.87 3.66 2.68
C GLY A 300 15.43 4.55 1.57
N ALA A 301 16.70 4.41 1.18
CA ALA A 301 17.26 5.21 0.09
C ALA A 301 16.79 4.69 -1.29
N ALA A 302 16.35 5.59 -2.17
CA ALA A 302 15.91 5.26 -3.52
C ALA A 302 17.09 4.97 -4.46
N CYS A 303 17.30 3.69 -4.76
CA CYS A 303 18.31 3.23 -5.71
C CYS A 303 17.97 3.70 -7.13
N GLY A 304 16.72 3.59 -7.57
CA GLY A 304 16.29 4.06 -8.89
C GLY A 304 16.60 5.54 -9.11
N ARG A 305 16.42 6.37 -8.08
CA ARG A 305 16.83 7.79 -8.10
C ARG A 305 18.33 7.98 -8.21
N SER A 306 19.12 7.17 -7.49
CA SER A 306 20.58 7.24 -7.56
C SER A 306 21.09 6.90 -8.97
N VAL A 307 20.46 5.92 -9.62
CA VAL A 307 20.71 5.58 -11.04
C VAL A 307 20.33 6.74 -11.96
N LEU A 308 19.16 7.35 -11.77
CA LEU A 308 18.75 8.52 -12.57
C LEU A 308 19.73 9.70 -12.40
N VAL A 309 20.17 9.98 -11.17
CA VAL A 309 21.17 11.02 -10.89
C VAL A 309 22.50 10.72 -11.58
N SER A 310 22.95 9.46 -11.60
CA SER A 310 24.19 9.08 -12.28
C SER A 310 24.07 9.23 -13.80
N TYR A 311 22.93 8.86 -14.38
CA TYR A 311 22.60 9.09 -15.79
C TYR A 311 22.65 10.58 -16.17
N VAL A 312 22.01 11.44 -15.37
CA VAL A 312 21.98 12.89 -15.60
C VAL A 312 23.37 13.51 -15.45
N ARG A 313 24.13 13.16 -14.40
CA ARG A 313 25.52 13.63 -14.22
C ARG A 313 26.45 13.15 -15.34
N GLY A 314 26.19 11.97 -15.90
CA GLY A 314 26.89 11.42 -17.05
C GLY A 314 26.45 12.00 -18.39
N SER A 315 25.53 12.98 -18.42
CA SER A 315 24.97 13.55 -19.64
C SER A 315 24.39 12.50 -20.61
N GLY A 316 23.72 11.48 -20.05
CA GLY A 316 23.16 10.37 -20.83
C GLY A 316 24.15 9.24 -21.15
N ASN A 317 25.42 9.35 -20.75
CA ASN A 317 26.39 8.29 -21.04
C ASN A 317 26.10 7.00 -20.24
N LEU A 318 25.47 6.02 -20.90
CA LEU A 318 25.13 4.72 -20.30
C LEU A 318 26.36 3.92 -19.85
N THR A 319 27.54 4.15 -20.42
CA THR A 319 28.77 3.46 -19.97
C THR A 319 29.27 3.96 -18.62
N ALA A 320 28.85 5.16 -18.20
CA ALA A 320 29.15 5.76 -16.91
C ALA A 320 27.99 5.60 -15.90
N LEU A 321 26.94 4.85 -16.26
CA LEU A 321 25.77 4.65 -15.41
C LEU A 321 26.15 3.86 -14.15
N ASP A 322 26.00 4.49 -12.99
CA ASP A 322 26.20 3.81 -11.71
C ASP A 322 24.90 3.09 -11.33
N MET A 323 24.97 1.76 -11.37
CA MET A 323 23.88 0.84 -11.01
C MET A 323 24.27 -0.06 -9.82
N SER A 324 25.34 0.28 -9.09
CA SER A 324 25.89 -0.55 -8.02
C SER A 324 24.87 -0.87 -6.92
N CYS A 325 23.92 0.04 -6.68
CA CYS A 325 22.86 -0.17 -5.69
C CYS A 325 21.83 -1.23 -6.11
N MET A 326 21.70 -1.55 -7.40
CA MET A 326 20.66 -2.49 -7.89
C MET A 326 20.85 -3.90 -7.33
N ALA A 327 22.12 -4.33 -7.18
CA ALA A 327 22.45 -5.63 -6.58
C ALA A 327 22.17 -5.68 -5.07
N ALA A 328 21.99 -4.52 -4.42
CA ALA A 328 21.70 -4.40 -2.99
C ALA A 328 20.19 -4.17 -2.71
N LEU A 329 19.35 -4.15 -3.74
CA LEU A 329 17.90 -4.06 -3.55
C LEU A 329 17.42 -5.28 -2.76
N PRO A 330 16.74 -5.07 -1.61
CA PRO A 330 16.22 -6.17 -0.83
C PRO A 330 15.05 -6.83 -1.57
N THR A 331 14.87 -8.12 -1.32
CA THR A 331 13.55 -8.74 -1.51
C THR A 331 12.70 -8.34 -0.30
N PRO A 332 11.56 -7.65 -0.47
CA PRO A 332 10.70 -7.29 0.65
C PRO A 332 10.27 -8.54 1.41
N SER A 333 10.10 -8.45 2.73
CA SER A 333 9.67 -9.60 3.52
C SER A 333 8.15 -9.68 3.53
N LEU A 334 7.59 -10.88 3.33
CA LEU A 334 6.17 -11.15 3.57
C LEU A 334 5.88 -11.49 5.04
N ALA A 335 6.89 -11.44 5.91
CA ALA A 335 6.70 -11.55 7.35
C ALA A 335 6.08 -10.27 7.91
N ILE A 336 5.12 -10.43 8.83
CA ILE A 336 4.45 -9.31 9.49
C ILE A 336 4.98 -9.20 10.91
N SER A 337 5.54 -8.03 11.23
CA SER A 337 5.88 -7.72 12.62
C SER A 337 4.61 -7.33 13.40
N ASN A 338 4.59 -7.57 14.72
CA ASN A 338 3.48 -7.12 15.57
C ASN A 338 3.25 -5.60 15.47
N ILE A 339 4.29 -4.83 15.18
CA ILE A 339 4.18 -3.38 15.00
C ILE A 339 3.46 -3.05 13.70
N SER A 340 3.92 -3.62 12.58
CA SER A 340 3.27 -3.43 11.27
C SER A 340 1.80 -3.87 11.34
N SER A 341 1.52 -4.99 12.01
CA SER A 341 0.17 -5.47 12.26
C SER A 341 -0.69 -4.47 13.04
N LEU A 342 -0.15 -3.86 14.10
CA LEU A 342 -0.87 -2.84 14.86
C LEU A 342 -1.11 -1.55 14.05
N LEU A 343 -0.15 -1.16 13.22
CA LEU A 343 -0.25 0.05 12.41
C LEU A 343 -1.27 -0.10 11.27
N VAL A 344 -1.30 -1.25 10.59
CA VAL A 344 -2.15 -1.48 9.42
C VAL A 344 -3.51 -2.05 9.80
N LEU A 345 -3.56 -2.99 10.74
CA LEU A 345 -4.78 -3.75 11.09
C LEU A 345 -5.32 -3.47 12.50
N GLY A 346 -4.59 -2.73 13.33
CA GLY A 346 -5.01 -2.46 14.72
C GLY A 346 -4.94 -3.68 15.65
N VAL A 347 -4.23 -4.75 15.27
CA VAL A 347 -4.10 -6.02 16.03
C VAL A 347 -2.64 -6.42 16.22
N GLU A 348 -2.33 -7.11 17.33
CA GLU A 348 -0.97 -7.59 17.58
C GLU A 348 -0.58 -8.77 16.69
N ASP A 349 -1.50 -9.72 16.49
CA ASP A 349 -1.35 -10.85 15.56
C ASP A 349 -2.19 -10.59 14.32
N ALA A 350 -1.54 -10.51 13.16
CA ALA A 350 -2.20 -10.15 11.92
C ALA A 350 -3.25 -11.17 11.49
N TYR A 351 -3.08 -12.46 11.77
CA TYR A 351 -3.97 -13.53 11.31
C TYR A 351 -5.05 -13.87 12.34
N ASP A 352 -4.67 -14.01 13.61
CA ASP A 352 -5.55 -14.50 14.68
C ASP A 352 -5.84 -13.47 15.77
N GLY A 353 -5.24 -12.28 15.67
CA GLY A 353 -5.43 -11.22 16.65
C GLY A 353 -6.82 -10.59 16.60
N VAL A 354 -7.22 -10.06 17.76
CA VAL A 354 -8.46 -9.30 17.95
C VAL A 354 -8.10 -7.83 18.19
N LEU A 355 -8.95 -6.91 17.69
CA LEU A 355 -8.73 -5.46 17.80
C LEU A 355 -8.36 -5.06 19.23
N VAL A 356 -7.26 -4.32 19.35
CA VAL A 356 -6.83 -3.79 20.64
C VAL A 356 -7.80 -2.69 21.03
N VAL A 357 -8.78 -3.01 21.88
CA VAL A 357 -9.68 -2.02 22.48
C VAL A 357 -8.81 -1.06 23.30
N THR A 358 -8.51 0.10 22.73
CA THR A 358 -8.00 1.22 23.51
C THR A 358 -9.17 1.71 24.36
N ASN A 359 -9.23 1.24 25.61
CA ASN A 359 -10.12 1.78 26.63
C ASN A 359 -9.74 3.25 26.91
N SER A 360 -10.14 4.13 26.02
CA SER A 360 -10.23 5.57 26.22
C SER A 360 -11.57 5.84 26.90
N ASN A 361 -11.72 5.39 28.15
CA ASN A 361 -12.76 5.86 29.07
C ASN A 361 -12.35 5.59 30.51
N SER A 362 -11.48 6.46 31.04
CA SER A 362 -11.38 6.66 32.48
C SER A 362 -12.26 7.86 32.86
N GLY A 363 -13.28 7.63 33.69
CA GLY A 363 -13.86 8.68 34.52
C GLY A 363 -15.39 8.82 34.48
N SER A 364 -16.07 8.05 35.32
CA SER A 364 -17.15 8.56 36.20
C SER A 364 -17.51 7.42 37.17
N ALA A 365 -17.06 7.51 38.43
CA ALA A 365 -17.79 8.12 39.53
C ALA A 365 -19.03 7.30 39.90
N GLY A 366 -18.93 6.63 41.05
CA GLY A 366 -19.96 5.74 41.56
C GLY A 366 -21.17 6.46 42.15
N ASP A 367 -22.22 5.69 42.35
CA ASP A 367 -23.19 5.92 43.41
C ASP A 367 -23.75 4.56 43.86
N LEU A 368 -23.62 4.27 45.15
CA LEU A 368 -24.19 3.12 45.83
C LEU A 368 -24.98 3.70 47.00
N THR A 369 -26.30 3.64 46.91
CA THR A 369 -27.22 4.06 47.97
C THR A 369 -27.55 2.91 48.92
N GLU A 370 -27.24 3.18 50.19
CA GLU A 370 -28.00 2.90 51.43
C GLU A 370 -28.77 1.58 51.64
N SER A 371 -28.51 0.94 52.79
CA SER A 371 -29.52 0.70 53.85
C SER A 371 -28.86 0.25 55.15
N GLY A 372 -29.30 0.82 56.28
CA GLY A 372 -28.67 0.70 57.60
C GLY A 372 -29.36 -0.21 58.63
N SER A 373 -29.10 0.15 59.89
CA SER A 373 -29.65 -0.39 61.17
C SER A 373 -28.93 -1.66 61.68
N SER A 374 -28.64 -1.92 62.97
CA SER A 374 -29.00 -1.34 64.28
C SER A 374 -28.04 -1.87 65.38
N GLU A 375 -27.88 -1.08 66.48
CA GLU A 375 -27.79 -1.46 67.92
C GLU A 375 -26.75 -2.53 68.40
N LYS A 376 -26.17 -2.55 69.62
CA LYS A 376 -26.38 -1.90 70.93
C LYS A 376 -25.16 -2.20 71.86
N SER A 377 -24.92 -1.26 72.79
CA SER A 377 -24.59 -1.43 74.22
C SER A 377 -23.31 -2.14 74.69
N ALA A 378 -22.52 -1.46 75.55
CA ALA A 378 -22.27 -1.88 76.94
C ALA A 378 -21.36 -0.90 77.69
N THR A 379 -21.79 -0.49 78.89
CA THR A 379 -21.02 0.20 79.93
C THR A 379 -20.36 -0.79 80.88
N SER A 380 -19.13 -0.55 81.34
CA SER A 380 -18.82 -0.26 82.76
C SER A 380 -17.31 -0.23 83.05
N SER A 381 -16.99 0.46 84.14
CA SER A 381 -15.71 1.02 84.60
C SER A 381 -14.88 0.09 85.50
N GLY A 382 -13.54 0.19 85.40
CA GLY A 382 -12.58 -0.42 86.35
C GLY A 382 -11.28 0.40 86.51
N SER A 383 -10.95 0.73 87.77
CA SER A 383 -9.78 1.36 88.41
C SER A 383 -8.48 1.69 87.63
N ASN A 384 -7.95 2.91 87.89
CA ASN A 384 -6.96 3.67 87.10
C ASN A 384 -5.48 3.22 87.11
N SER A 385 -5.02 2.34 88.02
CA SER A 385 -3.58 2.05 88.15
C SER A 385 -3.09 0.87 87.29
N ASP A 386 -3.90 -0.20 87.16
CA ASP A 386 -3.59 -1.31 86.25
C ASP A 386 -3.73 -0.91 84.78
N GLU A 387 -4.62 0.05 84.52
CA GLU A 387 -4.84 0.66 83.20
C GLU A 387 -3.58 1.37 82.69
N LEU A 388 -2.82 2.04 83.56
CA LEU A 388 -1.63 2.79 83.16
C LEU A 388 -0.47 1.89 82.69
N ILE A 389 -0.23 0.79 83.40
CA ILE A 389 0.83 -0.19 83.07
C ILE A 389 0.46 -0.98 81.80
N ARG A 390 -0.83 -1.30 81.63
CA ARG A 390 -1.37 -1.89 80.40
C ARG A 390 -1.22 -0.95 79.21
N ARG A 391 -1.47 0.35 79.39
CA ARG A 391 -1.29 1.37 78.35
C ARG A 391 0.18 1.52 77.92
N ILE A 392 1.15 1.51 78.85
CA ILE A 392 2.58 1.64 78.51
C ILE A 392 3.10 0.43 77.72
N SER A 393 2.70 -0.78 78.11
CA SER A 393 3.06 -2.02 77.38
C SER A 393 2.35 -2.12 76.02
N ALA A 394 1.09 -1.70 75.94
CA ALA A 394 0.35 -1.56 74.68
C ALA A 394 0.98 -0.52 73.75
N LEU A 395 1.48 0.60 74.27
CA LEU A 395 2.18 1.65 73.50
C LEU A 395 3.52 1.18 72.92
N LYS A 396 4.30 0.36 73.65
CA LYS A 396 5.53 -0.26 73.13
C LYS A 396 5.25 -1.29 72.03
N SER A 397 4.20 -2.12 72.19
CA SER A 397 3.76 -3.10 71.19
C SER A 397 3.22 -2.41 69.93
N SER A 398 2.46 -1.34 70.10
CA SER A 398 1.96 -0.45 69.04
C SER A 398 3.11 0.16 68.23
N ARG A 399 4.12 0.75 68.86
CA ARG A 399 5.27 1.37 68.17
C ARG A 399 6.01 0.38 67.26
N ARG A 400 6.14 -0.89 67.65
CA ARG A 400 6.79 -1.92 66.82
C ARG A 400 5.93 -2.29 65.60
N ARG A 401 4.61 -2.39 65.77
CA ARG A 401 3.67 -2.62 64.66
C ARG A 401 3.64 -1.44 63.69
N TYR A 402 3.65 -0.20 64.17
CA TYR A 402 3.72 0.98 63.31
C TYR A 402 5.02 1.07 62.51
N LYS A 403 6.16 0.69 63.10
CA LYS A 403 7.44 0.64 62.36
C LYS A 403 7.41 -0.40 61.24
N VAL A 404 6.87 -1.59 61.51
CA VAL A 404 6.75 -2.64 60.48
C VAL A 404 5.75 -2.22 59.40
N ALA A 405 4.59 -1.68 59.78
CA ALA A 405 3.60 -1.17 58.84
C ALA A 405 4.16 -0.05 57.95
N LEU A 406 4.94 0.88 58.53
CA LEU A 406 5.59 1.95 57.77
C LEU A 406 6.57 1.38 56.74
N ILE A 407 7.42 0.41 57.12
CA ILE A 407 8.37 -0.24 56.20
C ILE A 407 7.60 -0.92 55.06
N VAL A 408 6.59 -1.73 55.37
CA VAL A 408 5.79 -2.44 54.35
C VAL A 408 5.11 -1.45 53.41
N VAL A 409 4.48 -0.40 53.93
CA VAL A 409 3.82 0.63 53.10
C VAL A 409 4.85 1.33 52.21
N THR A 410 6.02 1.72 52.73
CA THR A 410 7.06 2.37 51.93
C THR A 410 7.65 1.46 50.86
N SER A 411 7.80 0.16 51.14
CA SER A 411 8.29 -0.82 50.16
C SER A 411 7.27 -1.08 49.06
N VAL A 412 5.98 -1.19 49.41
CA VAL A 412 4.90 -1.37 48.43
C VAL A 412 4.77 -0.11 47.56
N LEU A 413 4.80 1.09 48.16
CA LEU A 413 4.74 2.34 47.41
C LEU A 413 5.96 2.48 46.47
N GLY A 414 7.15 2.12 46.96
CA GLY A 414 8.37 2.11 46.16
C GLY A 414 8.29 1.13 44.98
N ALA A 415 7.79 -0.09 45.21
CA ALA A 415 7.58 -1.07 44.15
C ALA A 415 6.59 -0.57 43.09
N VAL A 416 5.44 -0.02 43.50
CA VAL A 416 4.43 0.54 42.59
C VAL A 416 4.99 1.68 41.75
N LEU A 417 5.78 2.58 42.36
CA LEU A 417 6.42 3.69 41.63
C LEU A 417 7.45 3.19 40.61
N ILE A 418 8.26 2.18 40.97
CA ILE A 418 9.24 1.57 40.05
C ILE A 418 8.53 0.86 38.90
N THR A 419 7.50 0.06 39.17
CA THR A 419 6.71 -0.61 38.13
C THR A 419 6.02 0.42 37.23
N GLY A 420 5.44 1.48 37.79
CA GLY A 420 4.85 2.57 37.03
C GLY A 420 5.86 3.29 36.12
N ALA A 421 7.06 3.57 36.63
CA ALA A 421 8.13 4.17 35.84
C ALA A 421 8.60 3.23 34.71
N MET A 422 8.74 1.93 34.98
CA MET A 422 9.10 0.92 33.96
C MET A 422 8.03 0.83 32.86
N ILE A 423 6.74 0.84 33.22
CA ILE A 423 5.64 0.86 32.25
C ILE A 423 5.67 2.13 31.40
N LEU A 424 5.92 3.29 31.99
CA LEU A 424 6.02 4.55 31.25
C LEU A 424 7.22 4.58 30.30
N ILE A 425 8.38 4.10 30.74
CA ILE A 425 9.58 3.98 29.90
C ILE A 425 9.33 3.01 28.75
N TYR A 426 8.73 1.85 29.03
CA TYR A 426 8.36 0.87 28.01
C TYR A 426 7.37 1.45 26.99
N ARG A 427 6.30 2.12 27.46
CA ARG A 427 5.32 2.80 26.59
C ARG A 427 5.97 3.89 25.74
N ARG A 428 6.90 4.67 26.31
CA ARG A 428 7.61 5.73 25.59
C ARG A 428 8.55 5.18 24.53
N ARG A 429 9.31 4.12 24.85
CA ARG A 429 10.17 3.42 23.88
C ARG A 429 9.33 2.78 22.77
N ARG A 430 8.24 2.11 23.12
CA ARG A 430 7.28 1.55 22.14
C ARG A 430 6.74 2.64 21.23
N LYS A 431 6.32 3.80 21.77
CA LYS A 431 5.85 4.94 20.97
C LYS A 431 6.93 5.51 20.04
N GLN A 432 8.17 5.60 20.49
CA GLN A 432 9.29 6.05 19.65
C GLN A 432 9.63 5.05 18.54
N GLN A 433 9.57 3.75 18.84
CA GLN A 433 9.78 2.70 17.85
C GLN A 433 8.66 2.72 16.79
N LEU A 434 7.40 2.84 17.22
CA LEU A 434 6.24 3.00 16.33
C LEU A 434 6.40 4.21 15.41
N ALA A 435 6.81 5.36 15.93
CA ALA A 435 7.00 6.56 15.12
C ALA A 435 8.16 6.42 14.11
N GLY A 436 9.26 5.76 14.49
CA GLY A 436 10.39 5.53 13.58
C GLY A 436 10.06 4.54 12.46
N GLU A 437 9.26 3.52 12.76
CA GLU A 437 8.80 2.56 11.75
C GLU A 437 7.64 3.09 10.90
N GLU A 438 6.76 3.94 11.43
CA GLU A 438 5.75 4.69 10.65
C GLU A 438 6.44 5.58 9.62
N GLU A 439 7.50 6.28 10.02
CA GLU A 439 8.35 7.05 9.12
C GLU A 439 9.03 6.17 8.07
N MET A 440 9.52 4.99 8.47
CA MET A 440 10.10 4.02 7.54
C MET A 440 9.06 3.50 6.54
N LEU A 441 7.83 3.22 6.98
CA LEU A 441 6.72 2.80 6.13
C LEU A 441 6.31 3.90 5.15
N ARG A 442 6.25 5.16 5.60
CA ARG A 442 6.05 6.32 4.72
C ARG A 442 7.12 6.41 3.65
N ARG A 443 8.39 6.24 4.02
CA ARG A 443 9.51 6.16 3.05
C ARG A 443 9.37 4.99 2.10
N MET A 444 8.97 3.82 2.61
CA MET A 444 8.75 2.62 1.80
C MET A 444 7.59 2.75 0.81
N ARG A 445 6.56 3.54 1.17
CA ARG A 445 5.46 3.90 0.26
C ARG A 445 5.86 4.93 -0.80
N GLY A 446 6.94 5.68 -0.55
CA GLY A 446 7.33 6.82 -1.39
C GLY A 446 6.59 8.11 -1.06
N ASP A 447 5.91 8.18 0.09
CA ASP A 447 5.10 9.34 0.52
C ASP A 447 5.91 10.62 0.76
N GLU A 448 7.24 10.51 0.85
CA GLU A 448 8.11 11.61 1.28
C GLU A 448 8.31 12.70 0.20
N GLU A 449 7.88 12.52 -1.05
CA GLU A 449 8.19 13.50 -2.09
C GLU A 449 7.01 13.82 -3.00
N ASN A 450 6.48 15.04 -2.86
CA ASN A 450 5.77 15.69 -3.96
C ASN A 450 6.73 15.74 -5.18
N GLU A 451 6.22 15.59 -6.40
CA GLU A 451 6.95 15.74 -7.67
C GLU A 451 7.98 16.89 -7.64
N LEU A 452 7.63 18.02 -7.00
CA LEU A 452 8.53 19.17 -6.85
C LEU A 452 9.74 18.90 -5.95
N GLU A 453 9.56 18.14 -4.87
CA GLU A 453 10.65 17.71 -3.98
C GLU A 453 11.49 16.61 -4.60
N LEU A 454 10.90 15.72 -5.40
CA LEU A 454 11.63 14.76 -6.23
C LEU A 454 12.56 15.47 -7.23
N VAL A 455 12.03 16.43 -7.98
CA VAL A 455 12.84 17.24 -8.92
C VAL A 455 13.91 18.02 -8.16
N ARG A 456 13.59 18.58 -6.99
CA ARG A 456 14.56 19.28 -6.14
C ARG A 456 15.65 18.35 -5.60
N SER A 457 15.31 17.13 -5.19
CA SER A 457 16.26 16.15 -4.66
C SER A 457 17.22 15.71 -5.77
N ILE A 458 16.71 15.45 -6.98
CA ILE A 458 17.52 15.19 -8.17
C ILE A 458 18.43 16.39 -8.47
N TYR A 459 17.92 17.62 -8.43
CA TYR A 459 18.72 18.83 -8.67
C TYR A 459 19.85 19.02 -7.63
N LEU A 460 19.55 18.86 -6.34
CA LEU A 460 20.55 18.97 -5.27
C LEU A 460 21.61 17.87 -5.38
N LEU A 461 21.18 16.64 -5.59
CA LEU A 461 22.09 15.52 -5.78
C LEU A 461 22.93 15.70 -7.04
N THR A 462 22.40 16.23 -8.13
CA THR A 462 23.21 16.47 -9.34
C THR A 462 24.20 17.64 -9.18
N SER A 463 23.91 18.62 -8.32
CA SER A 463 24.74 19.81 -8.11
C SER A 463 25.83 19.66 -7.05
N ASP A 464 25.70 18.71 -6.11
CA ASP A 464 26.79 18.34 -5.21
C ASP A 464 27.87 17.56 -5.97
N SER A 465 28.90 18.28 -6.41
CA SER A 465 30.15 17.74 -6.93
C SER A 465 31.28 18.10 -5.96
N PRO A 466 32.28 17.23 -5.72
CA PRO A 466 33.43 17.60 -4.90
C PRO A 466 34.20 18.70 -5.63
N SER A 467 34.26 19.89 -5.02
CA SER A 467 34.97 21.03 -5.58
C SER A 467 36.46 20.73 -5.77
N SER A 468 36.92 21.00 -6.99
CA SER A 468 38.23 21.54 -7.36
C SER A 468 39.50 20.71 -7.08
N GLY A 469 39.95 19.98 -8.10
CA GLY A 469 41.37 19.94 -8.45
C GLY A 469 41.63 21.02 -9.52
N GLU A 470 42.43 22.03 -9.18
CA GLU A 470 42.82 23.14 -10.05
C GLU A 470 43.31 22.65 -11.43
N ARG A 471 42.68 23.14 -12.50
CA ARG A 471 43.36 23.30 -13.79
C ARG A 471 43.47 24.77 -14.11
N ALA A 472 44.70 25.26 -13.92
CA ALA A 472 45.13 26.58 -14.30
C ALA A 472 44.74 26.89 -15.75
N VAL A 473 44.06 28.02 -15.90
CA VAL A 473 43.87 28.71 -17.17
C VAL A 473 45.24 29.18 -17.65
N THR A 474 45.73 28.61 -18.75
CA THR A 474 46.69 29.30 -19.61
C THR A 474 46.02 29.56 -20.95
N GLY A 475 45.57 30.79 -21.13
CA GLY A 475 45.16 31.28 -22.43
C GLY A 475 46.35 31.45 -23.36
N ARG A 476 46.12 31.25 -24.65
CA ARG A 476 46.70 32.14 -25.67
C ARG A 476 45.85 32.13 -26.93
N VAL A 477 45.42 33.33 -27.29
CA VAL A 477 44.86 33.74 -28.56
C VAL A 477 45.90 33.59 -29.67
N ALA A 478 45.54 32.91 -30.75
CA ALA A 478 45.73 33.31 -32.15
C ALA A 478 44.84 32.41 -33.02
#